data_AF-A0A7S9Z997-F1
#
_entry.id   AF-A0A7S9Z997-F1
#
_cell.length_a   1.000
_cell.length_b   1.000
_cell.length_c   1.000
_cell.angle_alpha   90.00
_cell.angle_beta   90.00
_cell.angle_gamma   90.00
#
_symmetry.space_group_name_H-M   'P 1'
#
loop_
_entity.id
_entity.type
_entity.pdbx_description
1 polymer ?
#
loop_
_entity_poly.entity_id
_entity_poly.type
_entity_poly.pdbx_seq_one_letter_code
_entity_poly.pdbx_strand_id
1 'polypeptide(L)'
;MRAAVLILGVALLSACVATTFNRSATPNLYSALDSQLDGYSGALASGAGRFEIVSTRTDGRRLCRVVNVETEGRFHTESFCKIRGGEWR
;
A
#
# COMPACT_ATOMS: atom_id res chain seq x y z
N MET A 1 -50.03 6.75 -4.18
CA MET A 1 -48.92 5.90 -4.67
C MET A 1 -47.91 6.74 -5.47
N ARG A 2 -47.20 7.71 -4.86
CA ARG A 2 -46.27 8.60 -5.62
C ARG A 2 -45.00 9.05 -4.88
N ALA A 3 -44.81 8.69 -3.61
CA ALA A 3 -43.68 9.18 -2.81
C ALA A 3 -42.57 8.15 -2.53
N ALA A 4 -42.75 6.88 -2.92
CA ALA A 4 -41.83 5.80 -2.54
C ALA A 4 -40.63 5.60 -3.49
N VAL A 5 -40.59 6.29 -4.63
CA VAL A 5 -39.60 6.01 -5.69
C VAL A 5 -38.29 6.81 -5.51
N LEU A 6 -38.26 7.82 -4.64
CA LEU A 6 -37.11 8.73 -4.49
C LEU A 6 -36.06 8.29 -3.46
N ILE A 7 -36.29 7.22 -2.69
CA ILE A 7 -35.39 6.81 -1.59
C ILE A 7 -34.42 5.68 -2.01
N LEU A 8 -34.66 5.02 -3.16
CA LEU A 8 -33.91 3.83 -3.58
C LEU A 8 -32.69 4.11 -4.48
N GLY A 9 -32.31 5.38 -4.66
CA GLY A 9 -31.24 5.79 -5.58
C GLY A 9 -29.86 6.04 -4.97
N VAL A 10 -29.73 6.06 -3.64
CA VAL A 10 -28.53 6.62 -2.96
C VAL A 10 -27.61 5.54 -2.33
N ALA A 11 -27.99 4.26 -2.36
CA ALA A 11 -27.30 3.21 -1.59
C ALA A 11 -26.15 2.48 -2.33
N LEU A 12 -25.73 2.93 -3.51
CA LEU A 12 -24.70 2.24 -4.33
C LEU A 12 -23.40 3.04 -4.48
N LEU A 13 -23.09 3.94 -3.54
CA LEU A 13 -21.72 4.45 -3.37
C LEU A 13 -20.85 3.33 -2.80
N SER A 14 -20.44 2.42 -3.70
CA SER A 14 -19.39 1.45 -3.47
C SER A 14 -18.17 2.19 -2.91
N ALA A 15 -17.87 1.94 -1.64
CA ALA A 15 -16.68 2.45 -1.00
C ALA A 15 -15.47 1.86 -1.73
N CYS A 16 -14.78 2.69 -2.51
CA CYS A 16 -13.49 2.33 -3.06
C CYS A 16 -12.52 2.25 -1.87
N VAL A 17 -12.29 1.04 -1.35
CA VAL A 17 -11.31 0.83 -0.27
C VAL A 17 -9.94 0.97 -0.90
N ALA A 18 -9.40 2.18 -0.89
CA ALA A 18 -8.01 2.43 -1.25
C ALA A 18 -7.11 1.89 -0.13
N THR A 19 -6.29 0.89 -0.44
CA THR A 19 -5.28 0.39 0.49
C THR A 19 -4.32 1.53 0.81
N THR A 20 -4.34 1.99 2.06
CA THR A 20 -3.47 3.08 2.51
C THR A 20 -2.21 2.48 3.11
N PHE A 21 -1.06 2.70 2.48
CA PHE A 21 0.24 2.31 3.02
C PHE A 21 0.77 3.40 3.95
N ASN A 22 0.97 3.04 5.21
CA ASN A 22 1.68 3.85 6.19
C ASN A 22 2.23 2.92 7.29
N ARG A 23 3.12 3.46 8.13
CA ARG A 23 3.79 2.69 9.18
C ARG A 23 2.83 2.08 10.21
N SER A 24 1.71 2.73 10.52
CA SER A 24 0.76 2.19 11.50
C SER A 24 -0.15 1.11 10.92
N ALA A 25 -0.55 1.23 9.65
CA ALA A 25 -1.38 0.24 8.96
C ALA A 25 -0.58 -0.97 8.48
N THR A 26 0.68 -0.77 8.09
CA THR A 26 1.55 -1.81 7.51
C THR A 26 2.95 -1.82 8.17
N PRO A 27 3.05 -2.03 9.49
CA PRO A 27 4.31 -1.93 10.23
C PRO A 27 5.40 -2.88 9.73
N ASN A 28 5.03 -4.09 9.30
CA ASN A 28 5.97 -5.07 8.77
C ASN A 28 6.65 -4.58 7.49
N LEU A 29 5.88 -4.00 6.56
CA LEU A 29 6.41 -3.42 5.32
C LEU A 29 7.37 -2.28 5.64
N TYR A 30 6.99 -1.37 6.52
CA TYR A 30 7.83 -0.21 6.87
C TYR A 30 9.10 -0.60 7.62
N SER A 31 9.04 -1.61 8.50
CA SER A 31 10.23 -2.19 9.13
C SER A 31 11.17 -2.83 8.11
N ALA A 32 10.61 -3.52 7.11
CA ALA A 32 11.39 -4.11 6.03
C ALA A 32 12.03 -3.05 5.13
N LEU A 33 11.30 -1.98 4.80
CA LEU A 33 11.82 -0.83 4.07
C LEU A 33 13.02 -0.17 4.78
N ASP A 34 13.06 -0.20 6.13
CA ASP A 34 14.16 0.39 6.89
C ASP A 34 15.42 -0.47 6.95
N SER A 35 15.31 -1.79 6.89
CA SER A 35 16.39 -2.69 7.30
C SER A 35 16.74 -3.80 6.31
N GLN A 36 15.79 -4.23 5.49
CA GLN A 36 15.96 -5.42 4.65
C GLN A 36 16.56 -5.07 3.29
N LEU A 37 17.13 -6.07 2.63
CA LEU A 37 17.73 -5.94 1.30
C LEU A 37 16.69 -6.19 0.19
N ASP A 38 17.08 -5.87 -1.04
CA ASP A 38 16.33 -6.28 -2.23
C ASP A 38 16.22 -7.82 -2.30
N GLY A 39 15.08 -8.32 -2.77
CA GLY A 39 14.66 -9.72 -2.74
C GLY A 39 13.96 -10.16 -1.44
N TYR A 40 13.91 -9.30 -0.41
CA TYR A 40 13.19 -9.64 0.82
C TYR A 40 11.68 -9.68 0.58
N SER A 41 11.05 -10.76 1.04
CA SER A 41 9.59 -10.94 1.00
C SER A 41 9.01 -11.07 2.41
N GLY A 42 7.83 -10.48 2.62
CA GLY A 42 7.14 -10.51 3.91
C GLY A 42 5.61 -10.51 3.75
N ALA A 43 4.92 -10.68 4.88
CA ALA A 43 3.47 -10.55 4.94
C ALA A 43 3.07 -9.10 5.32
N LEU A 44 2.02 -8.60 4.68
CA LEU A 44 1.32 -7.39 5.12
C LEU A 44 0.60 -7.67 6.46
N ALA A 45 0.22 -6.61 7.16
CA ALA A 45 -0.43 -6.73 8.47
C ALA A 45 -1.71 -7.57 8.39
N SER A 46 -1.93 -8.39 9.43
CA SER A 46 -3.17 -9.17 9.63
C SER A 46 -3.61 -10.01 8.43
N GLY A 47 -2.67 -10.51 7.63
CA GLY A 47 -2.98 -11.38 6.48
C GLY A 47 -3.52 -10.64 5.25
N ALA A 48 -3.44 -9.30 5.22
CA ALA A 48 -3.92 -8.49 4.10
C ALA A 48 -3.21 -8.74 2.74
N GLY A 49 -2.16 -9.56 2.74
CA GLY A 49 -1.39 -9.91 1.55
C GLY A 49 0.09 -10.12 1.85
N ARG A 50 0.90 -10.08 0.79
CA ARG A 50 2.35 -10.21 0.83
C ARG A 50 3.00 -9.06 0.08
N PHE A 51 4.27 -8.83 0.37
CA PHE A 51 5.09 -7.87 -0.36
C PHE A 51 6.49 -8.43 -0.62
N GLU A 52 7.16 -7.88 -1.63
CA GLU A 52 8.56 -8.14 -1.95
C GLU A 52 9.26 -6.80 -2.28
N ILE A 53 10.41 -6.55 -1.67
CA ILE A 53 11.27 -5.42 -2.02
C ILE A 53 12.08 -5.82 -3.26
N VAL A 54 11.71 -5.31 -4.42
CA VAL A 54 12.28 -5.72 -5.71
C VAL A 54 13.62 -5.06 -5.96
N SER A 55 13.70 -3.76 -5.70
CA SER A 55 14.92 -3.00 -5.98
C SER A 55 15.00 -1.72 -5.16
N THR A 56 16.22 -1.32 -4.84
CA THR A 56 16.54 -0.03 -4.25
C THR A 56 17.22 0.86 -5.30
N ARG A 57 16.68 2.06 -5.50
CA ARG A 57 17.22 3.07 -6.43
C ARG A 57 17.28 4.44 -5.77
N THR A 58 18.10 5.33 -6.31
CA THR A 58 18.12 6.75 -5.93
C THR A 58 17.63 7.59 -7.09
N ASP A 59 16.84 8.63 -6.81
CA ASP A 59 16.46 9.65 -7.80
C ASP A 59 17.37 10.89 -7.76
N GLY A 60 18.50 10.79 -7.04
CA GLY A 60 19.44 11.88 -6.80
C GLY A 60 19.13 12.70 -5.53
N ARG A 61 17.91 12.61 -4.98
CA ARG A 61 17.50 13.32 -3.75
C ARG A 61 16.92 12.39 -2.68
N ARG A 62 16.31 11.29 -3.11
CA ARG A 62 15.60 10.33 -2.29
C ARG A 62 16.13 8.93 -2.54
N LEU A 63 16.13 8.13 -1.49
CA LEU A 63 16.23 6.69 -1.60
C LEU A 63 14.83 6.15 -1.87
N CYS A 64 14.64 5.42 -2.95
CA CYS A 64 13.37 4.83 -3.36
C CYS A 64 13.49 3.31 -3.42
N ARG A 65 12.48 2.61 -2.92
CA ARG A 65 12.35 1.17 -2.98
C ARG A 65 11.14 0.79 -3.79
N VAL A 66 11.35 -0.02 -4.80
CA VAL A 66 10.27 -0.60 -5.61
C VAL A 66 9.81 -1.87 -4.90
N VAL A 67 8.52 -1.97 -4.64
CA VAL A 67 7.90 -3.03 -3.85
C VAL A 67 6.77 -3.63 -4.66
N ASN A 68 6.80 -4.93 -4.86
CA ASN A 68 5.64 -5.66 -5.35
C ASN A 68 4.72 -5.95 -4.17
N VAL A 69 3.43 -5.70 -4.35
CA VAL A 69 2.41 -5.91 -3.33
C VAL A 69 1.32 -6.79 -3.93
N GLU A 70 1.07 -7.92 -3.27
CA GLU A 70 0.03 -8.87 -3.61
C GLU A 70 -1.00 -8.90 -2.47
N THR A 71 -2.23 -8.51 -2.77
CA THR A 71 -3.40 -8.60 -1.88
C THR A 71 -4.46 -9.50 -2.52
N GLU A 72 -5.58 -9.77 -1.85
CA GLU A 72 -6.65 -10.63 -2.37
C GLU A 72 -7.08 -10.23 -3.80
N GLY A 73 -6.65 -11.03 -4.79
CA GLY A 73 -6.97 -10.84 -6.20
C GLY A 73 -6.30 -9.64 -6.90
N ARG A 74 -5.34 -8.96 -6.26
CA ARG A 74 -4.67 -7.80 -6.86
C ARG A 74 -3.16 -7.86 -6.63
N PHE A 75 -2.42 -7.77 -7.73
CA PHE A 75 -1.00 -7.50 -7.74
C PHE A 75 -0.76 -6.08 -8.27
N HIS A 76 0.11 -5.34 -7.60
CA HIS A 76 0.58 -4.04 -8.08
C HIS A 76 2.01 -3.78 -7.59
N THR A 77 2.71 -2.90 -8.28
CA THR A 77 4.05 -2.45 -7.91
C THR A 77 3.98 -1.03 -7.42
N GLU A 78 4.57 -0.76 -6.27
CA GLU A 78 4.69 0.59 -5.71
C GLU A 78 6.11 1.05 -5.47
N SER A 79 6.31 2.37 -5.49
CA SER A 79 7.61 2.98 -5.17
C SER A 79 7.52 3.77 -3.87
N PHE A 80 8.20 3.29 -2.83
CA PHE A 80 8.31 3.99 -1.55
C PHE A 80 9.61 4.79 -1.52
N CYS A 81 9.53 6.11 -1.38
CA CYS A 81 10.68 7.00 -1.37
C CYS A 81 10.83 7.75 -0.04
N LYS A 82 12.08 7.94 0.42
CA LYS A 82 12.40 8.81 1.55
C LYS A 82 13.63 9.67 1.30
N ILE A 83 13.63 10.87 1.87
CA ILE A 83 14.84 11.68 2.04
C ILE A 83 15.67 11.14 3.22
N ARG A 84 16.93 11.55 3.33
CA ARG A 84 17.76 11.23 4.50
C ARG A 84 17.08 11.76 5.78
N GLY A 85 16.84 10.87 6.73
CA GLY A 85 16.15 11.18 8.00
C GLY A 85 14.62 11.35 7.89
N GLY A 86 14.04 11.19 6.70
CA GLY A 86 12.59 11.24 6.49
C GLY A 86 11.91 9.86 6.60
N GLU A 87 10.58 9.87 6.49
CA GLU A 87 9.73 8.67 6.48
C GLU A 87 9.47 8.18 5.05
N TRP A 88 9.23 6.88 4.88
CA TRP A 88 8.87 6.30 3.58
C TRP A 88 7.47 6.73 3.14
N ARG A 89 7.33 7.10 1.86
CA ARG A 89 6.07 7.52 1.24
C ARG A 89 5.94 6.99 -0.17
#